data_AF-A0A4Q3BWE0-F1
#
_entry.id   AF-A0A4Q3BWE0-F1
#
_cell.length_a   1.000
_cell.length_b   1.000
_cell.length_c   1.000
_cell.angle_alpha   90.00
_cell.angle_beta   90.00
_cell.angle_gamma   90.00
#
_symmetry.space_group_name_H-M   'P 1'
#
loop_
_entity.id
_entity.type
_entity.pdbx_description
1 polymer ?
#
loop_
_entity_poly.entity_id
_entity_poly.type
_entity_poly.pdbx_seq_one_letter_code
_entity_poly.pdbx_strand_id
1 'polypeptide(L)'
;MTKTDRWTIRPEGSNWGDFGADDELGMLNIITDEMRLAAMREVKEGKAFPLSLPLDYPGGESEDAVRFGPKLFATKLQGKAVFNHNVSPVDVCCDDGVTMCLQYSTQWDSFAHWGRMYDVDGSGELKPTYYNGWRAGIDTLGADQVGGPKCLKLGIEKMAMTG
;
A
#
# COMPACT_ATOMS: atom_id res chain seq x y z
N MET A 1 -15.01 -18.03 -19.14
CA MET A 1 -14.77 -17.65 -17.73
C MET A 1 -13.82 -18.67 -17.14
N THR A 2 -12.58 -18.29 -16.84
CA THR A 2 -11.68 -19.09 -16.01
C THR A 2 -12.33 -19.21 -14.64
N LYS A 3 -12.83 -20.42 -14.32
CA LYS A 3 -13.45 -20.72 -13.03
C LYS A 3 -12.38 -20.55 -11.96
N THR A 4 -12.55 -19.59 -11.05
CA THR A 4 -11.66 -19.42 -9.90
C THR A 4 -12.25 -20.20 -8.74
N ASP A 5 -11.41 -20.85 -7.94
CA ASP A 5 -11.89 -21.54 -6.73
C ASP A 5 -12.24 -20.56 -5.58
N ARG A 6 -11.97 -19.25 -5.76
CA ARG A 6 -12.17 -18.22 -4.72
C ARG A 6 -13.58 -17.65 -4.69
N TRP A 7 -14.31 -17.66 -5.81
CA TRP A 7 -15.66 -17.12 -5.91
C TRP A 7 -16.43 -17.75 -7.08
N THR A 8 -17.74 -17.96 -6.89
CA THR A 8 -18.69 -18.35 -7.94
C THR A 8 -19.69 -17.23 -8.23
N ILE A 9 -19.97 -16.38 -7.24
CA ILE A 9 -20.79 -15.18 -7.39
C ILE A 9 -19.85 -13.98 -7.51
N ARG A 10 -19.88 -13.31 -8.67
CA ARG A 10 -19.17 -12.05 -8.90
C ARG A 10 -20.04 -10.89 -8.39
N PRO A 11 -19.49 -9.95 -7.60
CA PRO A 11 -20.22 -8.75 -7.22
C PRO A 11 -20.66 -7.94 -8.46
N GLU A 12 -21.90 -7.47 -8.46
CA GLU A 12 -22.42 -6.61 -9.54
C GLU A 12 -21.56 -5.36 -9.69
N GLY A 13 -21.23 -5.01 -10.94
CA GLY A 13 -20.38 -3.86 -11.27
C GLY A 13 -18.90 -4.01 -10.91
N SER A 14 -18.46 -5.14 -10.32
CA SER A 14 -17.05 -5.39 -10.08
C SER A 14 -16.31 -5.79 -11.35
N ASN A 15 -14.98 -5.64 -11.35
CA ASN A 15 -14.06 -6.10 -12.39
C ASN A 15 -13.37 -7.45 -12.06
N TRP A 16 -13.95 -8.26 -11.15
CA TRP A 16 -13.32 -9.51 -10.73
C TRP A 16 -13.19 -10.50 -11.88
N GLY A 17 -11.97 -11.03 -12.05
CA GLY A 17 -11.62 -11.94 -13.14
C GLY A 17 -11.39 -11.29 -14.50
N ASP A 18 -11.62 -9.98 -14.67
CA ASP A 18 -11.43 -9.31 -15.97
C ASP A 18 -9.95 -9.31 -16.39
N PHE A 19 -9.04 -9.20 -15.42
CA PHE A 19 -7.58 -9.26 -15.63
C PHE A 19 -6.97 -10.62 -15.29
N GLY A 20 -7.81 -11.64 -15.10
CA GLY A 20 -7.39 -12.99 -14.72
C GLY A 20 -7.71 -13.34 -13.27
N ALA A 21 -7.71 -14.64 -12.97
CA ALA A 21 -8.13 -15.15 -11.68
C ALA A 21 -7.20 -14.70 -10.55
N ASP A 22 -5.88 -14.75 -10.76
CA ASP A 22 -4.87 -14.42 -9.74
C ASP A 22 -4.41 -12.96 -9.79
N ASP A 23 -5.15 -12.11 -10.49
CA ASP A 23 -4.82 -10.68 -10.55
C ASP A 23 -4.89 -10.03 -9.17
N GLU A 24 -3.89 -9.17 -8.92
CA GLU A 24 -3.70 -8.40 -7.69
C GLU A 24 -3.67 -6.89 -7.95
N LEU A 25 -3.78 -6.47 -9.22
CA LEU A 25 -3.51 -5.09 -9.67
C LEU A 25 -4.77 -4.35 -10.14
N GLY A 26 -5.83 -5.06 -10.49
CA GLY A 26 -7.10 -4.47 -10.88
C GLY A 26 -6.94 -3.48 -12.03
N MET A 27 -7.45 -2.27 -11.87
CA MET A 27 -7.41 -1.26 -12.93
C MET A 27 -6.01 -0.73 -13.21
N LEU A 28 -4.99 -0.99 -12.36
CA LEU A 28 -3.61 -0.63 -12.70
C LEU A 28 -3.11 -1.37 -13.95
N ASN A 29 -3.69 -2.54 -14.27
CA ASN A 29 -3.39 -3.27 -15.50
C ASN A 29 -3.68 -2.49 -16.78
N ILE A 30 -4.51 -1.44 -16.74
CA ILE A 30 -4.77 -0.59 -17.92
C ILE A 30 -3.61 0.36 -18.22
N ILE A 31 -2.69 0.58 -17.27
CA ILE A 31 -1.57 1.50 -17.43
C ILE A 31 -0.48 0.82 -18.26
N THR A 32 -0.54 1.03 -19.56
CA THR A 32 0.37 0.46 -20.56
C THR A 32 1.57 1.36 -20.84
N ASP A 33 2.59 0.80 -21.50
CA ASP A 33 3.77 1.55 -21.94
C ASP A 33 3.41 2.63 -22.96
N GLU A 34 2.42 2.38 -23.83
CA GLU A 34 1.89 3.37 -24.75
C GLU A 34 1.24 4.55 -24.01
N MET A 35 0.50 4.29 -22.92
CA MET A 35 -0.08 5.35 -22.09
C MET A 35 0.99 6.15 -21.37
N ARG A 36 2.05 5.49 -20.85
CA ARG A 36 3.21 6.19 -20.28
C ARG A 36 3.84 7.11 -21.31
N LEU A 37 4.17 6.59 -22.50
CA LEU A 37 4.73 7.38 -23.60
C LEU A 37 3.83 8.54 -24.03
N ALA A 38 2.51 8.34 -24.03
CA ALA A 38 1.55 9.42 -24.30
C ALA A 38 1.60 10.49 -23.21
N ALA A 39 1.59 10.10 -21.93
CA ALA A 39 1.70 11.02 -20.80
C ALA A 39 3.01 11.83 -20.83
N MET A 40 4.14 11.20 -21.18
CA MET A 40 5.42 11.91 -21.33
C MET A 40 5.37 12.99 -22.41
N ARG A 41 4.59 12.80 -23.49
CA ARG A 41 4.46 13.81 -24.55
C ARG A 41 3.69 15.05 -24.12
N GLU A 42 2.92 15.00 -23.03
CA GLU A 42 2.21 16.16 -22.47
C GLU A 42 3.17 17.15 -21.80
N VAL A 43 4.38 16.73 -21.42
CA VAL A 43 5.38 17.61 -20.81
C VAL A 43 5.92 18.58 -21.86
N LYS A 44 5.53 19.87 -21.77
CA LYS A 44 5.99 20.94 -22.69
C LYS A 44 6.93 21.96 -22.03
N GLU A 45 6.68 22.30 -20.77
CA GLU A 45 7.36 23.41 -20.09
C GLU A 45 8.37 22.96 -19.03
N GLY A 46 8.41 21.66 -18.69
CA GLY A 46 9.31 21.13 -17.67
C GLY A 46 9.01 21.59 -16.23
N LYS A 47 7.81 22.13 -15.98
CA LYS A 47 7.36 22.52 -14.64
C LYS A 47 6.89 21.29 -13.85
N ALA A 48 7.37 21.17 -12.62
CA ALA A 48 6.95 20.13 -11.68
C ALA A 48 6.17 20.72 -10.51
N PHE A 49 5.10 20.06 -10.09
CA PHE A 49 4.28 20.43 -8.95
C PHE A 49 4.27 19.28 -7.94
N PRO A 50 4.70 19.49 -6.68
CA PRO A 50 4.62 18.45 -5.66
C PRO A 50 3.15 18.20 -5.28
N LEU A 51 2.75 16.93 -5.33
CA LEU A 51 1.41 16.48 -4.90
C LEU A 51 1.42 15.82 -3.51
N SER A 52 2.59 15.83 -2.86
CA SER A 52 2.78 15.31 -1.52
C SER A 52 2.62 16.41 -0.48
N LEU A 53 1.92 16.10 0.60
CA LEU A 53 1.94 16.93 1.80
C LEU A 53 3.28 16.72 2.55
N PRO A 54 3.80 17.77 3.20
CA PRO A 54 4.82 17.60 4.23
C PRO A 54 4.35 16.62 5.31
N LEU A 55 5.24 15.78 5.82
CA LEU A 55 4.86 14.76 6.82
C LEU A 55 4.45 15.38 8.18
N ASP A 56 4.82 16.64 8.41
CA ASP A 56 4.43 17.44 9.58
C ASP A 56 3.12 18.23 9.35
N TYR A 57 2.42 18.02 8.23
CA TYR A 57 1.19 18.73 7.87
C TYR A 57 -0.04 17.78 7.79
N PRO A 58 -1.22 18.15 8.33
CA PRO A 58 -1.53 19.39 9.05
C PRO A 58 -0.90 19.48 10.45
N GLY A 59 -0.24 18.40 10.90
CA GLY A 59 0.36 18.30 12.22
C GLY A 59 -0.69 18.14 13.33
N GLY A 60 -0.21 17.81 14.53
CA GLY A 60 -1.05 17.56 15.68
C GLY A 60 -1.70 16.17 15.66
N GLU A 61 -1.80 15.57 16.84
CA GLU A 61 -2.56 14.34 17.07
C GLU A 61 -3.56 14.65 18.19
N SER A 62 -4.84 14.37 18.00
CA SER A 62 -5.76 14.28 19.13
C SER A 62 -5.36 13.12 20.03
N GLU A 63 -5.64 13.19 21.33
CA GLU A 63 -5.36 12.07 22.26
C GLU A 63 -6.03 10.76 21.81
N ASP A 64 -7.16 10.85 21.09
CA ASP A 64 -7.91 9.72 20.54
C ASP A 64 -7.51 9.32 19.10
N ALA A 65 -6.39 9.84 18.58
CA ALA A 65 -5.99 9.55 17.21
C ALA A 65 -5.58 8.07 17.04
N VAL A 66 -6.33 7.34 16.21
CA VAL A 66 -5.99 5.95 15.83
C VAL A 66 -4.81 5.92 14.84
N ARG A 67 -4.56 7.02 14.13
CA ARG A 67 -3.41 7.20 13.22
C ARG A 67 -2.51 8.30 13.76
N PHE A 68 -1.32 7.93 14.21
CA PHE A 68 -0.32 8.86 14.69
C PHE A 68 0.57 9.35 13.54
N GLY A 69 1.08 10.57 13.69
CA GLY A 69 2.02 11.21 12.80
C GLY A 69 3.43 10.65 12.88
N PRO A 70 4.32 11.10 11.98
CA PRO A 70 5.67 10.58 11.90
C PRO A 70 6.46 10.85 13.18
N LYS A 71 7.08 9.82 13.73
CA LYS A 71 8.04 9.91 14.82
C LYS A 71 9.43 9.66 14.26
N LEU A 72 10.19 10.74 14.10
CA LEU A 72 11.57 10.70 13.61
C LEU A 72 12.54 10.28 14.71
N PHE A 73 13.54 9.49 14.37
CA PHE A 73 14.63 9.11 15.27
C PHE A 73 15.93 8.94 14.49
N ALA A 74 17.08 9.18 15.13
CA ALA A 74 18.37 8.86 14.52
C ALA A 74 18.66 7.36 14.65
N THR A 75 19.27 6.75 13.62
CA THR A 75 19.79 5.39 13.73
C THR A 75 21.00 5.37 14.69
N LYS A 76 21.48 4.17 15.04
CA LYS A 76 22.60 4.02 15.98
C LYS A 76 23.76 3.25 15.37
N LEU A 77 24.96 3.82 15.50
CA LEU A 77 26.23 3.16 15.19
C LEU A 77 27.06 3.10 16.47
N GLN A 78 27.49 1.89 16.85
CA GLN A 78 28.24 1.65 18.09
C GLN A 78 27.57 2.26 19.34
N GLY A 79 26.22 2.22 19.39
CA GLY A 79 25.42 2.74 20.50
C GLY A 79 25.21 4.26 20.52
N LYS A 80 25.81 5.02 19.60
CA LYS A 80 25.62 6.47 19.48
C LYS A 80 24.66 6.80 18.33
N ALA A 81 23.87 7.85 18.52
CA ALA A 81 23.03 8.38 17.45
C ALA A 81 23.89 8.82 16.25
N VAL A 82 23.48 8.45 15.06
CA VAL A 82 24.13 8.83 13.80
C VAL A 82 23.47 10.11 13.30
N PHE A 83 23.73 11.23 13.98
CA PHE A 83 23.25 12.52 13.54
C PHE A 83 24.30 13.56 13.87
N ASN A 84 24.84 14.22 12.84
CA ASN A 84 26.11 14.95 12.92
C ASN A 84 27.26 14.09 13.49
N HIS A 85 27.30 12.82 13.11
CA HIS A 85 28.28 11.86 13.61
C HIS A 85 29.56 11.88 12.78
N ASN A 86 30.70 12.17 13.40
CA ASN A 86 32.00 12.12 12.71
C ASN A 86 32.38 10.67 12.42
N VAL A 87 32.32 10.27 11.15
CA VAL A 87 32.73 8.93 10.70
C VAL A 87 34.22 8.89 10.32
N SER A 88 34.78 10.05 9.96
CA SER A 88 36.20 10.24 9.70
C SER A 88 36.62 11.66 10.14
N PRO A 89 37.91 12.03 10.08
CA PRO A 89 38.35 13.40 10.32
C PRO A 89 37.78 14.45 9.36
N VAL A 90 37.24 14.02 8.20
CA VAL A 90 36.73 14.91 7.15
C VAL A 90 35.28 14.64 6.75
N ASP A 91 34.64 13.61 7.32
CA ASP A 91 33.29 13.18 6.97
C ASP A 91 32.37 13.16 8.19
N VAL A 92 31.15 13.69 7.99
CA VAL A 92 30.05 13.65 8.96
C VAL A 92 28.86 12.92 8.36
N CYS A 93 28.16 12.13 9.17
CA CYS A 93 27.00 11.34 8.76
C CYS A 93 25.76 11.70 9.57
N CYS A 94 24.61 11.71 8.90
CA CYS A 94 23.27 11.77 9.49
C CYS A 94 22.43 10.64 8.88
N ASP A 95 22.02 9.70 9.72
CA ASP A 95 21.08 8.65 9.39
C ASP A 95 19.89 8.72 10.35
N ASP A 96 18.70 8.81 9.78
CA ASP A 96 17.44 8.82 10.51
C ASP A 96 16.50 7.71 10.04
N GLY A 97 15.44 7.54 10.81
CA GLY A 97 14.34 6.63 10.56
C GLY A 97 13.04 7.25 11.03
N VAL A 98 11.93 6.71 10.56
CA VAL A 98 10.58 7.17 10.89
C VAL A 98 9.70 5.99 11.27
N THR A 99 8.93 6.17 12.33
CA THR A 99 7.75 5.34 12.62
C THR A 99 6.51 6.15 12.27
N MET A 100 5.67 5.66 11.37
CA MET A 100 4.44 6.35 10.94
C MET A 100 3.34 5.35 10.61
N CYS A 101 2.08 5.80 10.71
CA CYS A 101 0.96 5.07 10.12
C CYS A 101 1.01 5.21 8.58
N LEU A 102 0.85 4.10 7.86
CA LEU A 102 0.88 4.08 6.40
C LEU A 102 -0.20 4.97 5.78
N GLN A 103 -1.31 5.17 6.50
CA GLN A 103 -2.41 6.03 6.06
C GLN A 103 -2.40 7.46 6.61
N TYR A 104 -1.24 7.96 7.09
CA TYR A 104 -1.16 9.27 7.73
C TYR A 104 -1.12 10.45 6.74
N SER A 105 -0.28 10.40 5.70
CA SER A 105 -0.04 11.52 4.78
C SER A 105 -0.49 11.20 3.35
N THR A 106 0.01 11.91 2.34
CA THR A 106 -0.19 11.57 0.92
C THR A 106 0.20 10.10 0.70
N GLN A 107 -0.72 9.31 0.16
CA GLN A 107 -0.66 7.86 0.20
C GLN A 107 -1.36 7.22 -0.99
N TRP A 108 -1.13 5.92 -1.15
CA TRP A 108 -1.96 5.01 -1.94
C TRP A 108 -2.46 3.89 -1.04
N ASP A 109 -3.74 3.58 -1.14
CA ASP A 109 -4.35 2.44 -0.46
C ASP A 109 -4.37 1.22 -1.38
N SER A 110 -3.76 0.13 -0.92
CA SER A 110 -3.82 -1.14 -1.63
C SER A 110 -5.21 -1.78 -1.56
N PHE A 111 -5.48 -2.80 -2.38
CA PHE A 111 -6.75 -3.53 -2.31
C PHE A 111 -6.94 -4.31 -1.01
N ALA A 112 -5.89 -4.50 -0.21
CA ALA A 112 -5.99 -5.03 1.15
C ALA A 112 -6.46 -3.98 2.18
N HIS A 113 -6.52 -2.69 1.85
CA HIS A 113 -6.92 -1.65 2.80
C HIS A 113 -8.39 -1.79 3.21
N TRP A 114 -9.27 -2.12 2.26
CA TRP A 114 -10.70 -2.31 2.52
C TRP A 114 -11.24 -3.53 1.79
N GLY A 115 -11.84 -4.42 2.57
CA GLY A 115 -12.59 -5.58 2.10
C GLY A 115 -14.09 -5.42 2.34
N ARG A 116 -14.82 -6.49 2.06
CA ARG A 116 -16.27 -6.60 2.22
C ARG A 116 -16.64 -7.98 2.76
N MET A 117 -17.61 -8.02 3.67
CA MET A 117 -18.34 -9.25 4.00
C MET A 117 -19.26 -9.60 2.81
N TYR A 118 -18.96 -10.68 2.09
CA TYR A 118 -19.62 -11.00 0.83
C TYR A 118 -19.93 -12.50 0.68
N ASP A 119 -21.11 -12.81 0.14
CA ASP A 119 -21.49 -14.18 -0.24
C ASP A 119 -20.91 -14.51 -1.62
N VAL A 120 -19.63 -14.84 -1.57
CA VAL A 120 -18.75 -15.20 -2.69
C VAL A 120 -19.13 -16.48 -3.41
N ASP A 121 -19.85 -17.39 -2.76
CA ASP A 121 -20.15 -18.73 -3.30
C ASP A 121 -21.65 -19.05 -3.41
N GLY A 122 -22.53 -18.13 -3.03
CA GLY A 122 -23.98 -18.28 -3.09
C GLY A 122 -24.53 -19.17 -1.98
N SER A 123 -23.76 -19.39 -0.92
CA SER A 123 -24.17 -20.22 0.22
C SER A 123 -25.11 -19.51 1.20
N GLY A 124 -25.27 -18.19 1.06
CA GLY A 124 -25.92 -17.32 2.03
C GLY A 124 -25.01 -16.90 3.20
N GLU A 125 -23.78 -17.39 3.27
CA GLU A 125 -22.81 -17.03 4.30
C GLU A 125 -21.88 -15.90 3.82
N LEU A 126 -21.85 -14.79 4.57
CA LEU A 126 -20.94 -13.69 4.27
C LEU A 126 -19.52 -13.98 4.75
N LYS A 127 -18.54 -13.84 3.85
CA LYS A 127 -17.12 -14.09 4.13
C LYS A 127 -16.31 -12.80 3.95
N PRO A 128 -15.33 -12.51 4.84
CA PRO A 128 -14.47 -11.33 4.71
C PRO A 128 -13.56 -11.48 3.48
N THR A 129 -13.85 -10.67 2.47
CA THR A 129 -13.34 -10.85 1.11
C THR A 129 -12.84 -9.52 0.55
N TYR A 130 -11.73 -9.56 -0.16
CA TYR A 130 -11.10 -8.43 -0.85
C TYR A 130 -11.26 -8.57 -2.36
N TYR A 131 -10.60 -7.68 -3.11
CA TYR A 131 -10.56 -7.71 -4.58
C TYR A 131 -10.33 -9.14 -5.11
N ASN A 132 -10.99 -9.49 -6.21
CA ASN A 132 -10.88 -10.79 -6.90
C ASN A 132 -11.11 -12.05 -6.03
N GLY A 133 -11.79 -11.89 -4.91
CA GLY A 133 -12.11 -12.97 -3.98
C GLY A 133 -11.00 -13.37 -3.02
N TRP A 134 -9.87 -12.65 -2.95
CA TRP A 134 -8.84 -12.91 -1.92
C TRP A 134 -9.45 -12.77 -0.51
N ARG A 135 -9.01 -13.57 0.47
CA ARG A 135 -9.69 -13.73 1.76
C ARG A 135 -8.89 -13.23 2.94
N ALA A 136 -9.59 -12.60 3.89
CA ALA A 136 -9.03 -12.33 5.21
C ALA A 136 -8.71 -13.65 5.93
N GLY A 137 -7.62 -13.68 6.68
CA GLY A 137 -7.20 -14.87 7.43
C GLY A 137 -6.43 -15.90 6.60
N ILE A 138 -6.42 -15.76 5.26
CA ILE A 138 -5.71 -16.67 4.34
C ILE A 138 -4.69 -15.87 3.53
N ASP A 139 -5.15 -14.85 2.81
CA ASP A 139 -4.32 -14.08 1.87
C ASP A 139 -3.85 -12.74 2.47
N THR A 140 -4.63 -12.21 3.42
CA THR A 140 -4.25 -11.09 4.29
C THR A 140 -4.32 -11.56 5.74
N LEU A 141 -3.17 -11.73 6.37
CA LEU A 141 -3.05 -12.27 7.72
C LEU A 141 -3.25 -11.20 8.77
N GLY A 142 -4.10 -11.48 9.76
CA GLY A 142 -4.33 -10.68 10.95
C GLY A 142 -3.12 -10.67 11.89
N ALA A 143 -3.14 -9.75 12.85
CA ALA A 143 -2.02 -9.55 13.80
C ALA A 143 -1.84 -10.71 14.79
N ASP A 144 -2.88 -11.50 15.02
CA ASP A 144 -2.91 -12.67 15.90
C ASP A 144 -2.49 -13.97 15.19
N GLN A 145 -2.30 -13.93 13.86
CA GLN A 145 -1.91 -15.09 13.07
C GLN A 145 -0.38 -15.22 12.96
N VAL A 146 0.12 -16.46 12.91
CA VAL A 146 1.54 -16.74 12.70
C VAL A 146 2.00 -16.10 11.38
N GLY A 147 2.99 -15.22 11.46
CA GLY A 147 3.53 -14.49 10.30
C GLY A 147 2.75 -13.24 9.89
N GLY A 148 1.69 -12.87 10.63
CA GLY A 148 0.98 -11.61 10.50
C GLY A 148 1.45 -10.53 11.50
N PRO A 149 0.95 -9.28 11.38
CA PRO A 149 0.06 -8.79 10.32
C PRO A 149 0.82 -8.65 8.99
N LYS A 150 0.27 -9.22 7.91
CA LYS A 150 0.94 -9.25 6.61
C LYS A 150 -0.03 -9.49 5.45
N CYS A 151 0.15 -8.73 4.37
CA CYS A 151 -0.47 -9.06 3.09
C CYS A 151 0.41 -10.09 2.37
N LEU A 152 -0.12 -11.30 2.13
CA LEU A 152 0.51 -12.27 1.21
C LEU A 152 0.09 -11.99 -0.23
N LYS A 153 -1.10 -11.40 -0.38
CA LYS A 153 -1.69 -10.92 -1.61
C LYS A 153 -2.23 -9.52 -1.42
N LEU A 154 -2.35 -8.78 -2.53
CA LEU A 154 -2.94 -7.44 -2.59
C LEU A 154 -2.18 -6.36 -1.81
N GLY A 155 -0.95 -6.63 -1.39
CA GLY A 155 -0.11 -5.67 -0.70
C GLY A 155 0.31 -4.53 -1.64
N ILE A 156 0.63 -3.37 -1.05
CA ILE A 156 1.02 -2.17 -1.81
C ILE A 156 2.28 -2.41 -2.64
N GLU A 157 3.15 -3.31 -2.20
CA GLU A 157 4.35 -3.71 -2.93
C GLU A 157 4.01 -4.31 -4.30
N LYS A 158 2.84 -4.94 -4.46
CA LYS A 158 2.40 -5.46 -5.76
C LYS A 158 2.02 -4.34 -6.71
N MET A 159 1.23 -3.38 -6.23
CA MET A 159 0.86 -2.19 -7.00
C MET A 159 2.10 -1.41 -7.46
N ALA A 160 3.10 -1.30 -6.57
CA ALA A 160 4.36 -0.59 -6.84
C ALA A 160 5.20 -1.23 -7.97
N MET A 161 4.97 -2.50 -8.34
CA MET A 161 5.67 -3.12 -9.47
C MET A 161 5.16 -2.65 -10.84
N THR A 162 4.01 -1.96 -10.88
CA THR A 162 3.31 -1.63 -12.13
C THR A 162 3.24 -0.14 -12.43
N GLY A 163 4.06 0.66 -11.74
CA GLY A 163 4.31 2.07 -12.03
C GLY A 163 5.23 2.24 -13.23
#